data_AF-A0A5N6JDF5-F1
#
_entry.id   AF-A0A5N6JDF5-F1
#
_cell.length_a   1.000
_cell.length_b   1.000
_cell.length_c   1.000
_cell.angle_alpha   90.00
_cell.angle_beta   90.00
_cell.angle_gamma   90.00
#
_symmetry.space_group_name_H-M   'P 1'
#
loop_
_entity.id
_entity.type
_entity.pdbx_description
1 polymer ?
#
loop_
_entity_poly.entity_id
_entity_poly.type
_entity_poly.pdbx_seq_one_letter_code
_entity_poly.pdbx_strand_id
1 'polypeptide(L)'
;MAYTVERLEWVKRLFLKPRQSRGYPKTSDGPRYSLRERSRFSTQTITSTWIDDDNDDNYDPKARYTRKRKRSSRPDDVVPDIPEQQKSLVVVFPIKSDRGRAFLSSLLANHNDHEETTSPEIPSNAVTDGDPKHPVTRVIRTSLEHPVIFNYEPPEDGSTPCHWCDNFTYGLLGLGRRTVEVLDFGDGRYIEIGGGHVAEGHEPSRMCVVCALERVHVMRCVAHRIVPLKGYDVDTFDLTAAYNSLVPKPGQAPKKINPWCSLCPNPAFFGCGALQAVNKFQEPVDASSQDAIGCGLLLCEKCEGLMRLYQGDLAKVVMKNEETDAAFGTRADAMYLLPGNDMYRSYIGS
;
A
#
# COMPACT_ATOMS: atom_id res chain seq x y z
N MET A 1 -25.27 -15.29 -8.42
CA MET A 1 -25.76 -15.39 -9.81
C MET A 1 -24.60 -15.28 -10.78
N ALA A 2 -24.68 -15.96 -11.93
CA ALA A 2 -23.60 -16.07 -12.93
C ALA A 2 -23.52 -14.83 -13.85
N TYR A 3 -22.30 -14.53 -14.30
CA TYR A 3 -21.97 -13.45 -15.25
C TYR A 3 -22.86 -13.47 -16.51
N THR A 4 -23.52 -12.35 -16.83
CA THR A 4 -24.43 -12.24 -17.98
C THR A 4 -23.68 -12.08 -19.31
N VAL A 5 -24.24 -12.64 -20.38
CA VAL A 5 -23.67 -12.64 -21.74
C VAL A 5 -23.47 -11.21 -22.29
N GLU A 6 -24.31 -10.27 -21.89
CA GLU A 6 -24.23 -8.87 -22.30
C GLU A 6 -22.96 -8.18 -21.76
N ARG A 7 -22.56 -8.49 -20.52
CA ARG A 7 -21.30 -8.00 -19.93
C ARG A 7 -20.08 -8.59 -20.65
N LEU A 8 -20.17 -9.84 -21.10
CA LEU A 8 -19.11 -10.50 -21.86
C LEU A 8 -18.87 -9.83 -23.22
N GLU A 9 -19.94 -9.49 -23.95
CA GLU A 9 -19.83 -8.82 -25.25
C GLU A 9 -19.24 -7.42 -25.12
N TRP A 10 -19.58 -6.71 -24.04
CA TRP A 10 -19.04 -5.38 -23.77
C TRP A 10 -17.53 -5.39 -23.47
N VAL A 11 -17.07 -6.33 -22.62
CA VAL A 11 -15.63 -6.51 -22.31
C VAL A 11 -14.84 -6.88 -23.57
N LYS A 12 -15.34 -7.82 -24.39
CA LYS A 12 -14.70 -8.18 -25.66
C LYS A 12 -14.53 -6.97 -26.59
N ARG A 13 -15.53 -6.08 -26.65
CA ARG A 13 -15.50 -4.89 -27.52
C ARG A 13 -14.54 -3.81 -27.04
N LEU A 14 -14.24 -3.74 -25.74
CA LEU A 14 -13.28 -2.78 -25.17
C LEU A 14 -11.84 -3.23 -25.30
N PHE A 15 -11.56 -4.50 -25.03
CA PHE A 15 -10.18 -4.99 -24.89
C PHE A 15 -9.64 -5.73 -26.11
N LEU A 16 -10.49 -6.17 -27.05
CA LEU A 16 -10.08 -6.90 -28.25
C LEU A 16 -10.18 -6.07 -29.56
N LYS A 17 -10.20 -4.74 -29.48
CA LYS A 17 -10.19 -3.93 -30.72
C LYS A 17 -8.93 -4.26 -31.53
N PRO A 18 -9.06 -4.68 -32.80
CA PRO A 18 -7.90 -4.88 -33.66
C PRO A 18 -7.22 -3.53 -33.85
N ARG A 19 -5.92 -3.48 -33.53
CA ARG A 19 -5.05 -2.33 -33.86
C ARG A 19 -5.16 -2.08 -35.35
N GLN A 20 -5.66 -0.90 -35.75
CA GLN A 20 -5.41 -0.40 -37.10
C GLN A 20 -3.89 -0.30 -37.28
N SER A 21 -3.34 -1.05 -38.23
CA SER A 21 -1.95 -0.99 -38.60
C SER A 21 -1.64 0.42 -39.12
N ARG A 22 -1.08 1.28 -38.26
CA ARG A 22 -0.36 2.46 -38.74
C ARG A 22 0.90 1.96 -39.42
N GLY A 23 0.90 1.99 -40.75
CA GLY A 23 2.07 1.69 -41.55
C GLY A 23 3.22 2.62 -41.17
N TYR A 24 4.33 2.03 -40.76
CA TYR A 24 5.59 2.76 -40.62
C TYR A 24 6.19 3.00 -42.01
N PRO A 25 6.61 4.23 -42.36
CA PRO A 25 7.45 4.43 -43.53
C PRO A 25 8.81 3.79 -43.28
N LYS A 26 9.27 3.00 -44.25
CA LYS A 26 10.66 2.53 -44.31
C LYS A 26 11.57 3.75 -44.51
N THR A 27 12.47 4.00 -43.58
CA THR A 27 13.64 4.86 -43.80
C THR A 27 14.90 4.05 -43.58
N SER A 28 15.60 3.83 -44.69
CA SER A 28 16.98 3.36 -44.80
C SER A 28 17.98 4.40 -44.30
N ASP A 29 19.12 3.90 -43.82
CA ASP A 29 20.44 4.56 -43.67
C ASP A 29 20.57 5.86 -42.87
N GLY A 30 21.15 5.73 -41.66
CA GLY A 30 21.68 6.81 -40.81
C GLY A 30 22.42 6.24 -39.59
N PRO A 31 23.47 6.89 -39.06
CA PRO A 31 24.62 6.20 -38.46
C PRO A 31 24.34 5.62 -37.08
N ARG A 32 24.80 4.38 -36.87
CA ARG A 32 24.87 3.71 -35.57
C ARG A 32 25.75 4.54 -34.62
N TYR A 33 25.22 4.91 -33.47
CA TYR A 33 26.03 5.35 -32.33
C TYR A 33 27.04 4.24 -32.00
N SER A 34 28.32 4.48 -32.25
CA SER A 34 29.39 3.61 -31.77
C SER A 34 29.62 3.89 -30.29
N LEU A 35 29.16 2.97 -29.44
CA LEU A 35 29.62 2.93 -28.06
C LEU A 35 31.14 2.71 -28.09
N ARG A 36 31.92 3.68 -27.60
CA ARG A 36 33.36 3.53 -27.44
C ARG A 36 33.64 2.31 -26.57
N GLU A 37 34.30 1.30 -27.13
CA GLU A 37 34.96 0.27 -26.35
C GLU A 37 36.07 0.94 -25.52
N ARG A 38 35.99 0.82 -24.19
CA ARG A 38 37.06 1.24 -23.29
C ARG A 38 38.13 0.15 -23.27
N SER A 39 39.39 0.55 -23.46
CA SER A 39 40.54 -0.35 -23.43
C SER A 39 40.69 -1.03 -22.06
N ARG A 40 41.18 -2.28 -22.07
CA ARG A 40 41.33 -3.14 -20.88
C ARG A 40 42.53 -2.78 -19.99
N PHE A 41 42.87 -1.50 -19.87
CA PHE A 41 43.95 -1.02 -19.00
C PHE A 41 43.49 0.19 -18.19
N SER A 42 42.69 -0.05 -17.15
CA SER A 42 42.58 0.83 -15.98
C SER A 42 41.71 0.15 -14.91
N THR A 43 42.29 -0.78 -14.16
CA THR A 43 41.79 -1.15 -12.84
C THR A 43 42.09 -0.02 -11.87
N GLN A 44 41.16 0.93 -11.75
CA GLN A 44 41.12 1.82 -10.60
C GLN A 44 39.74 1.71 -9.96
N THR A 45 39.74 1.30 -8.71
CA THR A 45 38.61 1.19 -7.79
C THR A 45 37.94 2.56 -7.69
N ILE A 46 36.78 2.72 -8.30
CA ILE A 46 35.96 3.93 -8.13
C ILE A 46 35.24 3.80 -6.80
N THR A 47 35.86 4.31 -5.74
CA THR A 47 35.19 4.61 -4.47
C THR A 47 34.36 5.87 -4.65
N SER A 48 33.05 5.73 -4.86
CA SER A 48 32.12 6.86 -4.84
C SER A 48 31.85 7.28 -3.41
N THR A 49 32.63 8.22 -2.90
CA THR A 49 32.26 9.01 -1.71
C THR A 49 32.23 10.47 -2.12
N TRP A 50 31.04 10.93 -2.48
CA TRP A 50 30.72 12.36 -2.47
C TRP A 50 30.85 12.83 -1.02
N ILE A 51 31.80 13.72 -0.77
CA ILE A 51 31.92 14.45 0.50
C ILE A 51 31.81 15.91 0.09
N ASP A 52 30.66 16.50 0.39
CA ASP A 52 30.38 17.92 0.22
C ASP A 52 30.91 18.61 1.47
N ASP A 53 31.87 19.52 1.31
CA ASP A 53 32.34 20.39 2.38
C ASP A 53 32.07 21.83 1.93
N ASP A 54 30.87 22.32 2.26
CA ASP A 54 30.33 23.64 1.85
C ASP A 54 31.11 24.84 2.41
N ASN A 55 32.28 24.64 3.03
CA ASN A 55 33.03 25.70 3.72
C ASN A 55 34.25 26.23 2.94
N ASP A 56 34.57 25.69 1.76
CA ASP A 56 35.63 26.24 0.90
C ASP A 56 35.37 25.92 -0.59
N ASP A 57 35.15 26.96 -1.41
CA ASP A 57 34.87 26.86 -2.85
C ASP A 57 36.11 26.54 -3.72
N ASN A 58 37.29 26.36 -3.13
CA ASN A 58 38.53 26.22 -3.89
C ASN A 58 39.12 24.80 -3.86
N TYR A 59 38.93 24.06 -4.95
CA TYR A 59 39.46 22.70 -5.13
C TYR A 59 40.99 22.66 -5.26
N ASP A 60 41.70 22.11 -4.26
CA ASP A 60 43.14 21.81 -4.32
C ASP A 60 43.42 20.31 -4.54
N PRO A 61 43.88 19.90 -5.73
CA PRO A 61 44.18 18.50 -6.05
C PRO A 61 45.42 17.93 -5.36
N LYS A 62 46.15 18.70 -4.53
CA LYS A 62 47.36 18.25 -3.80
C LYS A 62 47.16 18.01 -2.31
N ALA A 63 45.97 18.28 -1.76
CA ALA A 63 45.70 18.09 -0.34
C ALA A 63 45.76 16.59 0.04
N ARG A 64 46.82 16.18 0.76
CA ARG A 64 46.97 14.81 1.27
C ARG A 64 46.24 14.63 2.59
N TYR A 65 45.44 13.57 2.67
CA TYR A 65 44.67 13.12 3.83
C TYR A 65 45.49 12.99 5.13
N THR A 66 45.19 13.81 6.14
CA THR A 66 45.58 13.54 7.53
C THR A 66 44.35 13.29 8.39
N ARG A 67 44.05 12.01 8.69
CA ARG A 67 43.01 11.63 9.66
C ARG A 67 43.48 11.95 11.08
N LYS A 68 42.93 12.99 11.72
CA LYS A 68 43.00 13.15 13.18
C LYS A 68 41.75 12.57 13.84
N ARG A 69 41.89 11.40 14.48
CA ARG A 69 40.93 10.87 15.45
C ARG A 69 40.95 11.77 16.70
N LYS A 70 39.82 12.34 17.09
CA LYS A 70 39.68 13.03 18.38
C LYS A 70 38.80 12.19 19.31
N ARG A 71 39.43 11.61 20.33
CA ARG A 71 38.78 10.96 21.49
C ARG A 71 38.62 12.06 22.56
N SER A 72 37.46 12.14 23.20
CA SER A 72 37.22 13.06 24.32
C SER A 72 36.87 12.26 25.57
N SER A 73 37.62 12.54 26.64
CA SER A 73 37.61 11.95 27.98
C SER A 73 36.60 12.61 28.92
N ARG A 74 36.06 11.84 29.87
CA ARG A 74 35.29 12.26 31.06
C ARG A 74 36.17 13.03 32.07
N PRO A 75 35.54 13.76 33.01
CA PRO A 75 35.99 13.75 34.41
C PRO A 75 34.85 13.42 35.40
N ASP A 76 35.26 12.89 36.56
CA ASP A 76 34.46 12.34 37.67
C ASP A 76 33.91 13.40 38.66
N ASP A 77 32.77 13.03 39.27
CA ASP A 77 32.24 13.21 40.63
C ASP A 77 32.40 14.50 41.45
N VAL A 78 31.26 15.11 41.83
CA VAL A 78 30.94 15.53 43.21
C VAL A 78 29.43 15.41 43.47
N VAL A 79 29.04 14.63 44.48
CA VAL A 79 27.68 14.54 45.06
C VAL A 79 27.60 15.43 46.31
N PRO A 80 26.46 16.10 46.55
CA PRO A 80 25.91 16.12 47.91
C PRO A 80 24.42 15.80 48.02
N ASP A 81 24.07 15.33 49.22
CA ASP A 81 22.82 14.74 49.72
C ASP A 81 21.52 15.57 49.61
N ILE A 82 20.41 14.82 49.67
CA ILE A 82 18.99 15.11 49.36
C ILE A 82 18.27 15.89 50.50
N PRO A 83 17.11 16.56 50.23
CA PRO A 83 15.85 15.95 50.68
C PRO A 83 14.71 15.99 49.63
N GLU A 84 13.88 14.95 49.68
CA GLU A 84 12.70 14.71 48.84
C GLU A 84 11.72 15.88 48.85
N GLN A 85 11.47 16.46 47.67
CA GLN A 85 10.31 17.30 47.40
C GLN A 85 9.71 16.92 46.05
N GLN A 86 8.40 16.66 46.08
CA GLN A 86 7.56 16.25 44.95
C GLN A 86 7.83 17.14 43.73
N LYS A 87 8.47 16.58 42.70
CA LYS A 87 8.72 17.26 41.43
C LYS A 87 7.43 17.33 40.63
N SER A 88 6.71 18.43 40.74
CA SER A 88 5.78 18.85 39.70
C SER A 88 6.60 19.09 38.42
N LEU A 89 6.29 18.34 37.35
CA LEU A 89 6.90 18.49 36.03
C LEU A 89 6.32 19.75 35.35
N VAL A 90 6.64 20.93 35.88
CA VAL A 90 6.32 22.19 35.22
C VAL A 90 7.50 22.56 34.32
N VAL A 91 7.34 22.31 33.02
CA VAL A 91 8.31 22.73 32.01
C VAL A 91 7.92 24.12 31.50
N VAL A 92 8.74 25.12 31.79
CA VAL A 92 8.52 26.50 31.32
C VAL A 92 9.21 26.69 29.97
N PHE A 93 8.42 26.80 28.90
CA PHE A 93 8.92 27.13 27.56
C PHE A 93 8.74 28.63 27.26
N PRO A 94 9.82 29.41 27.05
CA PRO A 94 9.71 30.81 26.66
C PRO A 94 9.33 30.95 25.18
N ILE A 95 8.06 31.23 24.89
CA ILE A 95 7.57 31.50 23.54
C ILE A 95 7.63 33.00 23.26
N LYS A 96 8.41 33.41 22.24
CA LYS A 96 8.60 34.81 21.83
C LYS A 96 7.57 35.32 20.80
N SER A 97 6.68 34.44 20.31
CA SER A 97 5.66 34.79 19.32
C SER A 97 4.35 35.15 20.00
N ASP A 98 3.88 36.38 19.83
CA ASP A 98 2.60 36.85 20.38
C ASP A 98 1.42 36.07 19.80
N ARG A 99 1.51 35.66 18.53
CA ARG A 99 0.50 34.83 17.86
C ARG A 99 0.46 33.41 18.44
N GLY A 100 1.63 32.86 18.78
CA GLY A 100 1.74 31.56 19.46
C GLY A 100 1.21 31.59 20.88
N ARG A 101 1.43 32.70 21.61
CA ARG A 101 0.86 32.91 22.95
C ARG A 101 -0.66 32.98 22.91
N ALA A 102 -1.24 33.77 22.01
CA ALA A 102 -2.70 33.89 21.88
C ALA A 102 -3.37 32.55 21.55
N PHE A 103 -2.76 31.75 20.67
CA PHE A 103 -3.27 30.41 20.34
C PHE A 103 -3.27 29.48 21.56
N LEU A 104 -2.17 29.40 22.31
CA LEU A 104 -2.11 28.52 23.50
C LEU A 104 -3.05 28.99 24.61
N SER A 105 -3.23 30.31 24.78
CA SER A 105 -4.23 30.85 25.69
C SER A 105 -5.66 30.46 25.29
N SER A 106 -5.97 30.36 23.99
CA SER A 106 -7.28 29.91 23.50
C SER A 106 -7.56 28.43 23.80
N LEU A 107 -6.53 27.58 23.83
CA LEU A 107 -6.69 26.15 24.17
C LEU A 107 -7.09 25.94 25.65
N LEU A 108 -6.63 26.82 26.54
CA LEU A 108 -6.96 26.77 27.97
C LEU A 108 -8.32 27.43 28.28
N ALA A 109 -8.79 28.35 27.44
CA ALA A 109 -10.05 29.04 27.63
C ALA A 109 -11.28 28.15 27.37
N ASN A 110 -11.12 27.01 26.67
CA ASN A 110 -12.23 26.11 26.33
C ASN A 110 -12.56 25.06 27.40
N HIS A 111 -12.07 25.24 28.63
CA HIS A 111 -12.35 24.30 29.72
C HIS A 111 -13.12 24.87 30.92
N ASN A 112 -13.72 26.05 30.80
CA ASN A 112 -14.71 26.52 31.78
C ASN A 112 -15.95 27.07 31.07
N ASP A 113 -17.07 26.48 31.47
CA ASP A 113 -18.45 26.95 31.46
C ASP A 113 -19.24 27.05 30.15
N HIS A 114 -20.38 26.37 30.21
CA HIS A 114 -21.55 26.49 29.36
C HIS A 114 -21.96 27.95 29.15
N GLU A 115 -22.09 28.39 27.90
CA GLU A 115 -23.20 29.23 27.46
C GLU A 115 -23.30 29.27 25.93
N GLU A 116 -24.52 29.16 25.44
CA GLU A 116 -24.90 29.20 24.03
C GLU A 116 -24.54 30.56 23.42
N THR A 117 -23.86 30.57 22.26
CA THR A 117 -23.97 31.68 21.31
C THR A 117 -23.85 31.14 19.90
N THR A 118 -24.98 31.22 19.20
CA THR A 118 -25.19 30.86 17.81
C THR A 118 -24.39 31.82 16.90
N SER A 119 -23.62 31.26 15.97
CA SER A 119 -23.08 31.97 14.80
C SER A 119 -22.77 30.97 13.68
N PRO A 120 -22.87 31.38 12.42
CA PRO A 120 -23.34 30.54 11.32
C PRO A 120 -22.29 29.52 10.86
N GLU A 121 -22.74 28.29 10.71
CA GLU A 121 -21.97 27.14 10.26
C GLU A 121 -21.50 27.33 8.80
N ILE A 122 -20.19 27.41 8.63
CA ILE A 122 -19.52 26.98 7.41
C ILE A 122 -19.30 25.47 7.58
N PRO A 123 -19.84 24.59 6.72
CA PRO A 123 -19.70 23.15 6.91
C PRO A 123 -18.23 22.76 6.73
N SER A 124 -17.55 22.58 7.86
CA SER A 124 -16.32 21.82 7.95
C SER A 124 -16.70 20.36 7.76
N ASN A 125 -16.43 19.80 6.57
CA ASN A 125 -16.49 18.37 6.30
C ASN A 125 -15.40 17.62 7.09
N ALA A 126 -15.42 17.72 8.42
CA ALA A 126 -14.74 16.79 9.28
C ALA A 126 -15.54 15.49 9.23
N VAL A 127 -14.99 14.48 8.57
CA VAL A 127 -15.53 13.12 8.60
C VAL A 127 -15.44 12.64 10.04
N THR A 128 -16.54 12.69 10.78
CA THR A 128 -16.64 12.07 12.10
C THR A 128 -16.74 10.58 11.88
N ASP A 129 -15.68 9.85 12.21
CA ASP A 129 -15.74 8.38 12.29
C ASP A 129 -16.75 7.98 13.38
N GLY A 130 -17.41 6.83 13.19
CA GLY A 130 -18.33 6.29 14.19
C GLY A 130 -17.61 5.88 15.48
N ASP A 131 -18.39 5.58 16.51
CA ASP A 131 -17.92 4.85 17.70
C ASP A 131 -18.80 3.60 17.84
N PRO A 132 -18.31 2.48 18.40
CA PRO A 132 -19.14 1.32 18.73
C PRO A 132 -20.50 1.65 19.40
N LYS A 133 -20.60 2.74 20.15
CA LYS A 133 -21.83 3.21 20.80
C LYS A 133 -22.70 4.12 19.93
N HIS A 134 -22.11 4.79 18.95
CA HIS A 134 -22.78 5.77 18.09
C HIS A 134 -22.33 5.56 16.63
N PRO A 135 -22.89 4.56 15.94
CA PRO A 135 -22.54 4.31 14.54
C PRO A 135 -23.02 5.46 13.66
N VAL A 136 -22.23 5.80 12.65
CA VAL A 136 -22.53 6.88 11.70
C VAL A 136 -22.88 6.27 10.35
N THR A 137 -23.94 6.78 9.71
CA THR A 137 -24.29 6.39 8.35
C THR A 137 -23.28 6.98 7.36
N ARG A 138 -22.70 6.14 6.51
CA ARG A 138 -21.75 6.53 5.47
C ARG A 138 -22.06 5.86 4.14
N VAL A 139 -21.64 6.50 3.05
CA VAL A 139 -21.67 5.92 1.72
C VAL A 139 -20.25 5.49 1.36
N ILE A 140 -20.07 4.20 1.06
CA ILE A 140 -18.79 3.62 0.66
C ILE A 140 -18.88 3.03 -0.75
N ARG A 141 -17.73 2.87 -1.41
CA ARG A 141 -17.61 2.13 -2.67
C ARG A 141 -16.86 0.84 -2.40
N THR A 142 -17.53 -0.29 -2.56
CA THR A 142 -16.97 -1.61 -2.26
C THR A 142 -17.31 -2.61 -3.34
N SER A 143 -16.46 -3.63 -3.48
CA SER A 143 -16.74 -4.85 -4.25
C SER A 143 -16.93 -6.06 -3.32
N LEU A 144 -16.88 -5.86 -2.01
CA LEU A 144 -16.93 -6.88 -0.98
C LEU A 144 -18.20 -6.71 -0.16
N GLU A 145 -18.75 -7.85 0.27
CA GLU A 145 -19.84 -7.91 1.23
C GLU A 145 -19.37 -7.46 2.62
N HIS A 146 -20.08 -6.51 3.22
CA HIS A 146 -19.86 -6.13 4.61
C HIS A 146 -20.87 -6.77 5.58
N PRO A 147 -20.46 -7.11 6.81
CA PRO A 147 -19.11 -6.93 7.38
C PRO A 147 -18.09 -7.90 6.76
N VAL A 148 -16.84 -7.46 6.66
CA VAL A 148 -15.73 -8.33 6.24
C VAL A 148 -15.09 -8.93 7.48
N ILE A 149 -15.02 -10.26 7.55
CA ILE A 149 -14.43 -11.00 8.66
C ILE A 149 -12.96 -11.28 8.32
N PHE A 150 -12.02 -10.71 9.08
CA PHE A 150 -10.58 -10.80 8.78
C PHE A 150 -9.83 -11.93 9.50
N ASN A 151 -10.41 -12.46 10.57
CA ASN A 151 -9.88 -13.53 11.40
C ASN A 151 -10.67 -14.84 11.22
N TYR A 152 -11.19 -15.08 10.02
CA TYR A 152 -12.02 -16.25 9.78
C TYR A 152 -11.19 -17.53 9.87
N GLU A 153 -11.68 -18.53 10.60
CA GLU A 153 -11.10 -19.87 10.70
C GLU A 153 -11.98 -20.84 9.91
N PRO A 154 -11.60 -21.20 8.66
CA PRO A 154 -12.37 -22.16 7.87
C PRO A 154 -12.46 -23.51 8.60
N PRO A 155 -13.64 -24.15 8.63
CA PRO A 155 -13.78 -25.48 9.23
C PRO A 155 -12.92 -26.52 8.51
N GLU A 156 -12.48 -27.55 9.25
CA GLU A 156 -11.68 -28.65 8.72
C GLU A 156 -12.41 -29.48 7.64
N ASP A 157 -13.75 -29.47 7.66
CA ASP A 157 -14.60 -30.18 6.69
C ASP A 157 -14.70 -29.47 5.33
N GLY A 158 -14.17 -28.24 5.21
CA GLY A 158 -14.19 -27.44 3.98
C GLY A 158 -15.57 -26.90 3.58
N SER A 159 -16.58 -26.99 4.44
CA SER A 159 -17.97 -26.58 4.16
C SER A 159 -18.11 -25.08 3.86
N THR A 160 -17.36 -24.26 4.57
CA THR A 160 -17.38 -22.80 4.47
C THR A 160 -15.93 -22.28 4.36
N PRO A 161 -15.34 -22.32 3.15
CA PRO A 161 -13.96 -21.92 2.99
C PRO A 161 -13.79 -20.39 3.05
N CYS A 162 -12.53 -19.95 3.18
CA CYS A 162 -12.15 -18.55 2.98
C CYS A 162 -12.41 -18.15 1.52
N HIS A 163 -13.08 -17.02 1.30
CA HIS A 163 -13.42 -16.54 -0.04
C HIS A 163 -12.19 -16.29 -0.93
N TRP A 164 -11.07 -15.85 -0.33
CA TRP A 164 -9.82 -15.63 -1.06
C TRP A 164 -9.05 -16.91 -1.40
N CYS A 165 -9.19 -17.95 -0.56
CA CYS A 165 -8.53 -19.23 -0.78
C CYS A 165 -9.30 -20.08 -1.79
N ASP A 166 -10.63 -20.15 -1.65
CA ASP A 166 -11.51 -20.92 -2.51
C ASP A 166 -11.59 -20.34 -3.93
N ASN A 167 -11.70 -19.02 -4.03
CA ASN A 167 -11.83 -18.33 -5.29
C ASN A 167 -10.83 -17.17 -5.40
N PHE A 168 -9.72 -17.41 -6.08
CA PHE A 168 -8.69 -16.37 -6.27
C PHE A 168 -9.23 -15.10 -6.97
N THR A 169 -10.31 -15.22 -7.75
CA THR A 169 -10.92 -14.07 -8.44
C THR A 169 -11.70 -13.17 -7.49
N TYR A 170 -12.10 -13.68 -6.31
CA TYR A 170 -12.81 -12.90 -5.30
C TYR A 170 -11.95 -11.71 -4.81
N GLY A 171 -10.65 -11.93 -4.56
CA GLY A 171 -9.75 -10.83 -4.22
C GLY A 171 -9.44 -9.87 -5.37
N LEU A 172 -9.66 -10.29 -6.62
CA LEU A 172 -9.43 -9.45 -7.79
C LEU A 172 -10.65 -8.59 -8.12
N LEU A 173 -11.84 -9.19 -8.14
CA LEU A 173 -13.07 -8.62 -8.67
C LEU A 173 -14.16 -8.44 -7.61
N GLY A 174 -14.11 -9.25 -6.54
CA GLY A 174 -15.16 -9.34 -5.54
C GLY A 174 -16.50 -9.73 -6.17
N LEU A 175 -17.57 -9.16 -5.64
CA LEU A 175 -18.94 -9.22 -6.15
C LEU A 175 -19.26 -8.07 -7.13
N GLY A 176 -18.22 -7.32 -7.53
CA GLY A 176 -18.32 -6.16 -8.42
C GLY A 176 -18.58 -4.85 -7.67
N ARG A 177 -17.87 -3.80 -8.08
CA ARG A 177 -17.88 -2.50 -7.40
C ARG A 177 -19.25 -1.81 -7.46
N ARG A 178 -19.76 -1.39 -6.31
CA ARG A 178 -20.99 -0.62 -6.17
C ARG A 178 -20.90 0.40 -5.03
N THR A 179 -21.86 1.31 -5.01
CA THR A 179 -22.01 2.30 -3.94
C THR A 179 -23.00 1.75 -2.91
N VAL A 180 -22.59 1.68 -1.65
CA VAL A 180 -23.33 1.04 -0.55
C VAL A 180 -23.47 2.03 0.61
N GLU A 181 -24.65 2.09 1.20
CA GLU A 181 -24.91 2.76 2.46
C GLU A 181 -24.62 1.79 3.61
N VAL A 182 -23.76 2.21 4.54
CA VAL A 182 -23.33 1.42 5.68
C VAL A 182 -23.49 2.17 6.99
N LEU A 183 -23.71 1.43 8.07
CA LEU A 183 -23.43 1.88 9.42
C LEU A 183 -21.94 1.63 9.70
N ASP A 184 -21.21 2.70 9.99
CA ASP A 184 -19.80 2.70 10.37
C ASP A 184 -19.67 2.79 11.90
N PHE A 185 -19.03 1.79 12.50
CA PHE A 185 -18.80 1.72 13.94
C PHE A 185 -17.43 2.30 14.36
N GLY A 186 -16.63 2.83 13.42
CA GLY A 186 -15.31 3.44 13.66
C GLY A 186 -14.17 2.47 13.95
N ASP A 187 -14.49 1.24 14.34
CA ASP A 187 -13.55 0.14 14.56
C ASP A 187 -13.28 -0.69 13.28
N GLY A 188 -13.72 -0.18 12.13
CA GLY A 188 -13.60 -0.84 10.83
C GLY A 188 -14.69 -1.88 10.55
N ARG A 189 -15.68 -2.04 11.45
CA ARG A 189 -16.89 -2.79 11.15
C ARG A 189 -17.88 -1.90 10.41
N TYR A 190 -18.32 -2.39 9.25
CA TYR A 190 -19.43 -1.82 8.49
C TYR A 190 -20.58 -2.81 8.42
N ILE A 191 -21.82 -2.32 8.53
CA ILE A 191 -23.03 -3.10 8.27
C ILE A 191 -23.78 -2.46 7.11
N GLU A 192 -24.05 -3.21 6.05
CA GLU A 192 -24.81 -2.72 4.91
C GLU A 192 -26.28 -2.47 5.30
N ILE A 193 -26.76 -1.25 5.04
CA ILE A 193 -28.14 -0.83 5.28
C ILE A 193 -28.89 -0.44 4.00
N GLY A 194 -28.18 -0.23 2.89
CA GLY A 194 -28.79 0.12 1.60
C GLY A 194 -27.83 -0.05 0.42
N GLY A 195 -28.36 -0.47 -0.75
CA GLY A 195 -27.57 -0.61 -1.99
C GLY A 195 -26.49 -1.70 -1.98
N GLY A 196 -26.43 -2.47 -0.89
CA GLY A 196 -25.44 -3.49 -0.62
C GLY A 196 -25.63 -4.78 -1.43
N HIS A 197 -24.74 -5.72 -1.18
CA HIS A 197 -24.80 -7.06 -1.72
C HIS A 197 -25.66 -7.99 -0.85
N VAL A 198 -25.90 -7.64 0.43
CA VAL A 198 -26.72 -8.44 1.37
C VAL A 198 -28.14 -8.60 0.85
N ALA A 199 -28.67 -7.55 0.22
CA ALA A 199 -29.99 -7.56 -0.39
C ALA A 199 -30.13 -8.55 -1.56
N GLU A 200 -29.02 -8.99 -2.16
CA GLU A 200 -28.97 -10.01 -3.22
C GLU A 200 -28.79 -11.44 -2.66
N GLY A 201 -28.79 -11.59 -1.32
CA GLY A 201 -28.65 -12.87 -0.64
C GLY A 201 -27.21 -13.37 -0.55
N HIS A 202 -26.24 -12.46 -0.70
CA HIS A 202 -24.83 -12.79 -0.48
C HIS A 202 -24.51 -12.85 1.02
N GLU A 203 -23.49 -13.64 1.34
CA GLU A 203 -23.02 -13.81 2.71
C GLU A 203 -21.80 -12.90 2.99
N PRO A 204 -21.57 -12.51 4.25
CA PRO A 204 -20.42 -11.70 4.66
C PRO A 204 -19.10 -12.20 4.08
N SER A 205 -18.23 -11.27 3.66
CA SER A 205 -16.91 -11.59 3.14
C SER A 205 -16.07 -12.24 4.24
N ARG A 206 -15.31 -13.28 3.91
CA ARG A 206 -14.54 -14.07 4.88
C ARG A 206 -13.11 -14.21 4.40
N MET A 207 -12.20 -13.52 5.07
CA MET A 207 -10.76 -13.61 4.87
C MET A 207 -10.17 -14.39 6.04
N CYS A 208 -9.42 -15.44 5.74
CA CYS A 208 -8.72 -16.20 6.78
C CYS A 208 -7.49 -15.45 7.29
N VAL A 209 -7.02 -15.86 8.46
CA VAL A 209 -5.83 -15.29 9.11
C VAL A 209 -4.61 -15.30 8.19
N VAL A 210 -4.40 -16.37 7.41
CA VAL A 210 -3.27 -16.46 6.46
C VAL A 210 -3.36 -15.39 5.38
N CYS A 211 -4.55 -15.19 4.78
CA CYS A 211 -4.76 -14.16 3.78
C CYS A 211 -4.61 -12.75 4.35
N ALA A 212 -5.06 -12.51 5.58
CA ALA A 212 -4.87 -11.22 6.25
C ALA A 212 -3.38 -10.96 6.52
N LEU A 213 -2.67 -11.95 7.06
CA LEU A 213 -1.24 -11.85 7.38
C LEU A 213 -0.36 -11.61 6.14
N GLU A 214 -0.69 -12.20 4.99
CA GLU A 214 0.00 -11.90 3.72
C GLU A 214 -0.08 -10.40 3.36
N ARG A 215 -1.22 -9.76 3.63
CA ARG A 215 -1.40 -8.32 3.39
C ARG A 215 -0.71 -7.46 4.44
N VAL A 216 -0.77 -7.87 5.70
CA VAL A 216 -0.01 -7.24 6.79
C VAL A 216 1.49 -7.28 6.50
N HIS A 217 2.00 -8.39 5.96
CA HIS A 217 3.40 -8.52 5.59
C HIS A 217 3.81 -7.54 4.49
N VAL A 218 2.95 -7.32 3.48
CA VAL A 218 3.16 -6.26 2.48
C VAL A 218 3.18 -4.87 3.12
N MET A 219 2.19 -4.54 3.95
CA MET A 219 2.09 -3.22 4.58
C MET A 219 3.25 -2.90 5.53
N ARG A 220 3.84 -3.91 6.17
CA ARG A 220 4.99 -3.74 7.08
C ARG A 220 6.35 -3.68 6.36
N CYS A 221 6.38 -3.84 5.05
CA CYS A 221 7.62 -3.72 4.29
C CYS A 221 8.11 -2.26 4.30
N VAL A 222 9.26 -2.01 4.94
CA VAL A 222 9.82 -0.65 5.11
C VAL A 222 10.03 0.07 3.78
N ALA A 223 10.55 -0.64 2.78
CA ALA A 223 10.76 -0.10 1.44
C ALA A 223 10.64 -1.21 0.40
N HIS A 224 9.76 -1.04 -0.58
CA HIS A 224 9.59 -2.01 -1.65
C HIS A 224 10.71 -1.89 -2.69
N ARG A 225 11.55 -2.93 -2.80
CA ARG A 225 12.51 -3.07 -3.90
C ARG A 225 11.85 -3.87 -5.03
N ILE A 226 11.39 -3.22 -6.08
CA ILE A 226 10.69 -3.90 -7.17
C ILE A 226 11.68 -4.56 -8.13
N VAL A 227 11.50 -5.85 -8.40
CA VAL A 227 12.34 -6.67 -9.29
C VAL A 227 11.47 -7.52 -10.22
N PRO A 228 11.95 -7.89 -11.42
CA PRO A 228 11.23 -8.80 -12.31
C PRO A 228 10.99 -10.18 -11.68
N LEU A 229 9.85 -10.79 -11.99
CA LEU A 229 9.53 -12.17 -11.59
C LEU A 229 10.24 -13.17 -12.49
N LYS A 230 10.85 -14.18 -11.87
CA LYS A 230 11.52 -15.25 -12.62
C LYS A 230 10.50 -16.06 -13.41
N GLY A 231 10.73 -16.22 -14.72
CA GLY A 231 9.90 -17.03 -15.60
C GLY A 231 8.65 -16.33 -16.16
N TYR A 232 8.49 -15.03 -15.92
CA TYR A 232 7.41 -14.23 -16.48
C TYR A 232 7.99 -13.07 -17.27
N ASP A 233 7.65 -13.00 -18.55
CA ASP A 233 8.12 -11.98 -19.48
C ASP A 233 6.93 -11.36 -20.21
N VAL A 234 6.88 -10.04 -20.28
CA VAL A 234 5.70 -9.30 -20.79
C VAL A 234 5.47 -9.57 -22.27
N ASP A 235 6.54 -9.73 -23.05
CA ASP A 235 6.46 -9.86 -24.51
C ASP A 235 5.99 -11.24 -24.96
N THR A 236 6.21 -12.26 -24.13
CA THR A 236 5.87 -13.66 -24.43
C THR A 236 4.64 -14.18 -23.69
N PHE A 237 4.07 -13.39 -22.78
CA PHE A 237 2.98 -13.83 -21.92
C PHE A 237 1.62 -13.91 -22.63
N ASP A 238 0.92 -15.03 -22.48
CA ASP A 238 -0.43 -15.22 -23.03
C ASP A 238 -1.48 -14.51 -22.16
N LEU A 239 -1.67 -13.21 -22.42
CA LEU A 239 -2.69 -12.39 -21.78
C LEU A 239 -4.11 -12.95 -21.99
N THR A 240 -4.36 -13.56 -23.15
CA THR A 240 -5.70 -14.06 -23.50
C THR A 240 -6.06 -15.25 -22.61
N ALA A 241 -5.16 -16.23 -22.49
CA ALA A 241 -5.34 -17.36 -21.58
C ALA A 241 -5.45 -16.90 -20.12
N ALA A 242 -4.64 -15.91 -19.71
CA ALA A 242 -4.70 -15.37 -18.36
C ALA A 242 -6.08 -14.78 -18.03
N TYR A 243 -6.63 -13.90 -18.86
CA TYR A 243 -7.96 -13.33 -18.62
C TYR A 243 -9.07 -14.37 -18.73
N ASN A 244 -8.96 -15.34 -19.64
CA ASN A 244 -9.91 -16.43 -19.73
C ASN A 244 -9.96 -17.28 -18.46
N SER A 245 -8.87 -17.35 -17.68
CA SER A 245 -8.82 -18.06 -16.39
C SER A 245 -9.61 -17.39 -15.26
N LEU A 246 -9.95 -16.09 -15.40
CA LEU A 246 -10.80 -15.39 -14.43
C LEU A 246 -12.26 -15.84 -14.51
N VAL A 247 -12.67 -16.44 -15.63
CA VAL A 247 -14.02 -16.94 -15.83
C VAL A 247 -13.98 -18.47 -15.70
N PRO A 248 -14.39 -19.03 -14.55
CA PRO A 248 -14.48 -20.47 -14.41
C PRO A 248 -15.45 -21.04 -15.45
N LYS A 249 -15.09 -22.16 -16.06
CA LYS A 249 -16.04 -22.94 -16.86
C LYS A 249 -17.14 -23.47 -15.93
N PRO A 250 -18.39 -23.65 -16.43
CA PRO A 250 -19.44 -24.24 -15.62
C PRO A 250 -18.99 -25.55 -14.96
N GLY A 251 -19.11 -25.63 -13.63
CA GLY A 251 -18.70 -26.80 -12.85
C GLY A 251 -17.20 -26.90 -12.49
N GLN A 252 -16.39 -25.90 -12.83
CA GLN A 252 -14.98 -25.84 -12.43
C GLN A 252 -14.71 -24.69 -11.47
N ALA A 253 -13.93 -24.95 -10.41
CA ALA A 253 -13.41 -23.88 -9.56
C ALA A 253 -12.36 -23.06 -10.35
N PRO A 254 -12.32 -21.73 -10.19
CA PRO A 254 -11.32 -20.89 -10.83
C PRO A 254 -9.94 -21.23 -10.29
N LYS A 255 -9.01 -21.62 -11.19
CA LYS A 255 -7.64 -21.97 -10.83
C LYS A 255 -6.68 -20.82 -11.13
N LYS A 256 -5.94 -20.37 -10.12
CA LYS A 256 -4.88 -19.37 -10.28
C LYS A 256 -3.69 -19.99 -11.04
N ILE A 257 -3.66 -19.79 -12.35
CA ILE A 257 -2.56 -20.26 -13.22
C ILE A 257 -1.45 -19.22 -13.42
N ASN A 258 -1.74 -17.96 -13.11
CA ASN A 258 -0.82 -16.83 -13.31
C ASN A 258 -0.71 -15.97 -12.05
N PRO A 259 0.41 -15.26 -11.86
CA PRO A 259 0.52 -14.21 -10.86
C PRO A 259 -0.30 -12.99 -11.29
N TRP A 260 -0.96 -12.36 -10.33
CA TRP A 260 -1.81 -11.19 -10.55
C TRP A 260 -1.30 -10.02 -9.74
N CYS A 261 -1.46 -8.82 -10.27
CA CYS A 261 -1.04 -7.60 -9.61
C CYS A 261 -1.79 -7.41 -8.28
N SER A 262 -1.06 -7.00 -7.26
CA SER A 262 -1.58 -6.69 -5.94
C SER A 262 -2.43 -5.41 -5.91
N LEU A 263 -2.49 -4.62 -6.98
CA LEU A 263 -3.19 -3.32 -6.99
C LEU A 263 -4.30 -3.22 -8.04
N CYS A 264 -4.25 -4.01 -9.11
CA CYS A 264 -5.21 -3.95 -10.22
C CYS A 264 -5.45 -5.35 -10.80
N PRO A 265 -6.51 -5.58 -11.59
CA PRO A 265 -6.85 -6.88 -12.15
C PRO A 265 -6.02 -7.23 -13.40
N ASN A 266 -4.73 -6.87 -13.44
CA ASN A 266 -3.82 -7.22 -14.53
C ASN A 266 -2.80 -8.29 -14.08
N PRO A 267 -2.30 -9.15 -14.98
CA PRO A 267 -1.21 -10.09 -14.67
C PRO A 267 0.04 -9.38 -14.16
N ALA A 268 0.74 -10.02 -13.22
CA ALA A 268 1.96 -9.48 -12.62
C ALA A 268 3.23 -10.02 -13.30
N PHE A 269 4.22 -9.14 -13.42
CA PHE A 269 5.54 -9.44 -13.99
C PHE A 269 6.68 -9.01 -13.07
N PHE A 270 6.34 -8.27 -12.02
CA PHE A 270 7.29 -7.75 -11.03
C PHE A 270 6.82 -8.12 -9.63
N GLY A 271 7.76 -8.16 -8.68
CA GLY A 271 7.47 -8.36 -7.28
C GLY A 271 8.42 -7.57 -6.38
N CYS A 272 8.05 -7.42 -5.10
CA CYS A 272 8.99 -6.93 -4.10
C CYS A 272 10.05 -7.99 -3.83
N GLY A 273 11.32 -7.63 -3.93
CA GLY A 273 12.46 -8.44 -3.55
C GLY A 273 13.23 -7.87 -2.37
N ALA A 274 12.64 -7.00 -1.55
CA ALA A 274 13.30 -6.44 -0.37
C ALA A 274 13.54 -7.53 0.69
N LEU A 275 14.70 -7.49 1.36
CA LEU A 275 14.98 -8.40 2.46
C LEU A 275 14.02 -8.12 3.64
N GLN A 276 13.39 -9.17 4.14
CA GLN A 276 12.47 -9.16 5.27
C GLN A 276 13.14 -9.80 6.48
N ALA A 277 12.92 -9.23 7.66
CA ALA A 277 13.37 -9.81 8.92
C ALA A 277 12.40 -10.86 9.48
N VAL A 278 11.16 -10.87 8.97
CA VAL A 278 10.10 -11.80 9.35
C VAL A 278 9.45 -12.41 8.11
N ASN A 279 8.93 -13.63 8.24
CA ASN A 279 8.12 -14.28 7.20
C ASN A 279 6.67 -13.72 7.22
N LYS A 280 5.81 -14.27 6.36
CA LYS A 280 4.39 -13.87 6.30
C LYS A 280 3.61 -14.13 7.59
N PHE A 281 4.05 -15.06 8.43
CA PHE A 281 3.48 -15.35 9.75
C PHE A 281 4.06 -14.47 10.86
N GLN A 282 4.88 -13.48 10.51
CA GLN A 282 5.60 -12.59 11.43
C GLN A 282 6.67 -13.30 12.29
N GLU A 283 7.09 -14.50 11.88
CA GLU A 283 8.15 -15.24 12.55
C GLU A 283 9.51 -14.79 12.01
N PRO A 284 10.55 -14.69 12.85
CA PRO A 284 11.90 -14.34 12.41
C PRO A 284 12.40 -15.28 11.31
N VAL A 285 13.05 -14.72 10.31
CA VAL A 285 13.65 -15.47 9.19
C VAL A 285 15.13 -15.14 9.06
N ASP A 286 15.94 -16.17 8.80
CA ASP A 286 17.36 -15.99 8.53
C ASP A 286 17.56 -15.23 7.21
N ALA A 287 18.42 -14.20 7.22
CA ALA A 287 18.64 -13.32 6.07
C ALA A 287 19.23 -14.04 4.84
N SER A 288 19.81 -15.23 5.00
CA SER A 288 20.29 -16.06 3.91
C SER A 288 19.21 -16.96 3.30
N SER A 289 18.05 -17.10 3.96
CA SER A 289 16.93 -17.88 3.47
C SER A 289 16.25 -17.21 2.28
N GLN A 290 15.74 -18.02 1.35
CA GLN A 290 14.89 -17.53 0.26
C GLN A 290 13.57 -16.94 0.77
N ASP A 291 13.09 -17.39 1.93
CA ASP A 291 11.89 -16.87 2.59
C ASP A 291 12.08 -15.45 3.14
N ALA A 292 13.32 -14.96 3.23
CA ALA A 292 13.63 -13.59 3.59
C ALA A 292 13.41 -12.62 2.42
N ILE A 293 13.20 -13.11 1.18
CA ILE A 293 13.18 -12.25 -0.01
C ILE A 293 11.74 -11.90 -0.38
N GLY A 294 11.44 -10.62 -0.24
CA GLY A 294 10.19 -10.03 -0.71
C GLY A 294 9.06 -10.12 0.29
N CYS A 295 8.18 -9.13 0.25
CA CYS A 295 7.02 -9.05 1.15
C CYS A 295 5.74 -9.66 0.56
N GLY A 296 5.82 -10.31 -0.61
CA GLY A 296 4.67 -10.83 -1.34
C GLY A 296 3.93 -9.84 -2.25
N LEU A 297 4.35 -8.57 -2.33
CA LEU A 297 3.78 -7.60 -3.28
C LEU A 297 4.11 -8.00 -4.73
N LEU A 298 3.10 -8.05 -5.59
CA LEU A 298 3.22 -8.35 -7.02
C LEU A 298 2.67 -7.19 -7.86
N LEU A 299 3.28 -6.87 -8.99
CA LEU A 299 2.91 -5.72 -9.81
C LEU A 299 2.90 -6.07 -11.31
N CYS A 300 1.91 -5.54 -12.02
CA CYS A 300 1.94 -5.48 -13.49
C CYS A 300 2.90 -4.37 -13.94
N GLU A 301 3.20 -4.32 -15.24
CA GLU A 301 4.07 -3.29 -15.83
C GLU A 301 3.61 -1.85 -15.52
N LYS A 302 2.30 -1.58 -15.66
CA LYS A 302 1.73 -0.26 -15.35
C LYS A 302 1.93 0.12 -13.88
N CYS A 303 1.60 -0.78 -12.95
CA CYS A 303 1.71 -0.50 -11.52
C CYS A 303 3.16 -0.42 -11.06
N GLU A 304 4.07 -1.14 -11.72
CA GLU A 304 5.51 -1.00 -11.48
C GLU A 304 6.01 0.40 -11.87
N GLY A 305 5.63 0.90 -13.05
CA GLY A 305 5.96 2.25 -13.47
C GLY A 305 5.40 3.32 -12.53
N LEU A 306 4.17 3.14 -12.03
CA LEU A 306 3.58 4.03 -11.03
C LEU A 306 4.28 3.94 -9.67
N MET A 307 4.72 2.76 -9.25
CA MET A 307 5.50 2.59 -8.02
C MET A 307 6.84 3.33 -8.09
N ARG A 308 7.49 3.36 -9.25
CA ARG A 308 8.69 4.18 -9.46
C ARG A 308 8.36 5.67 -9.41
N LEU A 309 7.30 6.08 -10.11
CA LEU A 309 6.87 7.48 -10.18
C LEU A 309 6.53 8.05 -8.79
N TYR A 310 5.85 7.26 -7.96
CA TYR A 310 5.42 7.67 -6.63
C TYR A 310 6.33 7.17 -5.50
N GLN A 311 7.57 6.80 -5.80
CA GLN A 311 8.59 6.44 -4.81
C GLN A 311 8.14 5.34 -3.81
N GLY A 312 7.37 4.37 -4.29
CA GLY A 312 6.88 3.25 -3.49
C GLY A 312 5.56 3.50 -2.73
N ASP A 313 4.92 4.65 -2.92
CA ASP A 313 3.66 5.01 -2.27
C ASP A 313 2.46 4.28 -2.91
N LEU A 314 2.04 3.17 -2.29
CA LEU A 314 0.92 2.33 -2.76
C LEU A 314 -0.40 3.12 -2.84
N ALA A 315 -0.65 4.05 -1.91
CA ALA A 315 -1.90 4.80 -1.87
C ALA A 315 -2.03 5.71 -3.10
N LYS A 316 -0.95 6.36 -3.51
CA LYS A 316 -0.92 7.15 -4.76
C LYS A 316 -1.11 6.30 -6.01
N VAL A 317 -0.57 5.08 -6.02
CA VAL A 317 -0.78 4.15 -7.16
C VAL A 317 -2.24 3.72 -7.25
N VAL A 318 -2.87 3.35 -6.12
CA VAL A 318 -4.29 2.99 -6.05
C VAL A 318 -5.16 4.15 -6.50
N MET A 319 -4.95 5.35 -5.96
CA MET A 319 -5.66 6.56 -6.36
C MET A 319 -5.52 6.83 -7.85
N LYS A 320 -4.30 6.73 -8.40
CA LYS A 320 -4.09 6.96 -9.84
C LYS A 320 -4.79 5.92 -10.71
N ASN A 321 -4.85 4.68 -10.25
CA ASN A 321 -5.56 3.62 -10.93
C ASN A 321 -7.07 3.90 -10.97
N GLU A 322 -7.67 4.36 -9.87
CA GLU A 322 -9.09 4.73 -9.80
C GLU A 322 -9.43 5.94 -10.65
N GLU A 323 -8.56 6.94 -10.71
CA GLU A 323 -8.71 8.08 -11.63
C GLU A 323 -8.71 7.65 -13.10
N THR A 324 -7.86 6.67 -13.44
CA THR A 324 -7.71 6.18 -14.82
C THR A 324 -8.90 5.31 -15.22
N ASP A 325 -9.37 4.47 -14.30
CA ASP A 325 -10.51 3.58 -14.49
C ASP A 325 -11.22 3.35 -13.15
N ALA A 326 -12.33 4.05 -12.95
CA ALA A 326 -13.08 3.98 -11.69
C ALA A 326 -13.74 2.61 -11.45
N ALA A 327 -13.96 1.81 -12.50
CA ALA A 327 -14.65 0.53 -12.43
C ALA A 327 -13.69 -0.64 -12.24
N PHE A 328 -12.57 -0.65 -12.98
CA PHE A 328 -11.62 -1.77 -13.03
C PHE A 328 -10.17 -1.36 -12.77
N GLY A 329 -9.91 -0.11 -12.41
CA GLY A 329 -8.55 0.37 -12.16
C GLY A 329 -7.89 -0.32 -10.97
N THR A 330 -8.67 -0.67 -9.94
CA THR A 330 -8.17 -1.27 -8.70
C THR A 330 -8.84 -2.61 -8.43
N ARG A 331 -8.07 -3.56 -7.87
CA ARG A 331 -8.62 -4.84 -7.43
C ARG A 331 -9.53 -4.67 -6.20
N ALA A 332 -10.42 -5.63 -6.00
CA ALA A 332 -11.44 -5.59 -4.94
C ALA A 332 -10.91 -5.48 -3.51
N ASP A 333 -9.69 -5.96 -3.25
CA ASP A 333 -9.08 -5.98 -1.91
C ASP A 333 -7.82 -5.09 -1.79
N ALA A 334 -7.59 -4.17 -2.73
CA ALA A 334 -6.42 -3.30 -2.79
C ALA A 334 -6.25 -2.41 -1.53
N MET A 335 -7.37 -1.96 -0.97
CA MET A 335 -7.45 -1.13 0.24
C MET A 335 -6.83 -1.82 1.46
N TYR A 336 -6.85 -3.15 1.52
CA TYR A 336 -6.22 -3.91 2.60
C TYR A 336 -4.69 -3.99 2.50
N LEU A 337 -4.10 -3.38 1.46
CA LEU A 337 -2.66 -3.15 1.34
C LEU A 337 -2.26 -1.71 1.67
N LEU A 338 -3.24 -0.83 1.98
CA LEU A 338 -2.99 0.56 2.31
C LEU A 338 -2.93 0.74 3.83
N PRO A 339 -2.08 1.64 4.36
CA PRO A 339 -2.01 1.87 5.80
C PRO A 339 -3.35 2.37 6.37
N GLY A 340 -3.64 2.02 7.62
CA GLY A 340 -4.80 2.52 8.35
C GLY A 340 -6.15 1.91 7.97
N ASN A 341 -6.17 0.86 7.14
CA ASN A 341 -7.38 0.11 6.81
C ASN A 341 -7.89 -0.76 7.96
N ASP A 342 -9.14 -1.18 7.85
CA ASP A 342 -9.89 -1.89 8.89
C ASP A 342 -9.29 -3.26 9.26
N MET A 343 -8.80 -4.00 8.25
CA MET A 343 -8.08 -5.26 8.48
C MET A 343 -6.79 -5.01 9.28
N TYR A 344 -6.04 -3.95 8.99
CA TYR A 344 -4.83 -3.66 9.74
C TYR A 344 -5.13 -3.31 11.21
N ARG A 345 -6.18 -2.49 11.42
CA ARG A 345 -6.65 -2.11 12.78
C ARG A 345 -7.06 -3.33 13.59
N SER A 346 -7.74 -4.32 12.98
CA SER A 346 -8.16 -5.53 13.69
C SER A 346 -7.01 -6.41 14.18
N TYR A 347 -5.81 -6.27 13.60
CA TYR A 347 -4.62 -7.07 13.96
C TYR A 347 -3.62 -6.35 14.86
N ILE A 348 -3.54 -5.02 14.79
CA ILE A 348 -2.54 -4.24 15.55
C ILE A 348 -3.16 -3.57 16.80
N GLY A 349 -4.49 -3.44 16.85
CA GLY A 349 -5.14 -2.55 17.81
C GLY A 349 -5.11 -1.11 17.30
N SER A 350 -6.15 -0.36 17.66
CA SER A 350 -6.34 1.06 17.33
C SER A 350 -5.35 1.98 18.04
#